data_AF-A0A7S3XJD5-F1
#
_entry.id   AF-A0A7S3XJD5-F1
#
_cell.length_a   1.000
_cell.length_b   1.000
_cell.length_c   1.000
_cell.angle_alpha   90.00
_cell.angle_beta   90.00
_cell.angle_gamma   90.00
#
_symmetry.space_group_name_H-M   'P 1'
#
loop_
_entity.id
_entity.type
_entity.pdbx_description
1 polymer ?
#
loop_
_entity_poly.entity_id
_entity_poly.type
_entity_poly.pdbx_seq_one_letter_code
_entity_poly.pdbx_strand_id
1 'polypeptide(L)'
;VHNAGSYCLWVFIVLRFVTGLRQSELYRYQLSQLAGCVLGILILIVQSCMGLANLRAGLLWFALPLVLVIVNDSAAYFFGITVGRTPLTSLSPKKTLEGFAGGAV
;
A
#
# COMPACT_ATOMS: atom_id res chain seq x y z
N VAL A 1 14.77 1.38 22.44
CA VAL A 1 16.24 1.37 22.58
C VAL A 1 16.84 1.59 21.20
N HIS A 2 17.35 2.79 20.92
CA HIS A 2 17.99 3.06 19.63
C HIS A 2 19.44 2.60 19.73
N ASN A 3 19.79 1.52 19.02
CA ASN A 3 21.16 1.00 19.00
C ASN A 3 22.04 1.90 18.12
N ALA A 4 23.33 2.04 18.44
CA ALA A 4 24.28 2.83 17.65
C ALA A 4 24.25 2.45 16.14
N GLY A 5 24.04 1.17 15.84
CA GLY A 5 23.87 0.69 14.45
C GLY A 5 22.69 1.34 13.70
N SER A 6 21.56 1.61 14.37
CA SER A 6 20.40 2.27 13.75
C SER A 6 20.70 3.72 13.36
N TYR A 7 21.48 4.44 14.18
CA TYR A 7 21.94 5.79 13.87
C TYR A 7 22.93 5.80 12.71
N CYS A 8 23.91 4.89 12.71
CA CYS A 8 24.88 4.78 11.63
C CYS A 8 24.22 4.46 10.28
N LEU A 9 23.22 3.57 10.26
CA LEU A 9 22.48 3.23 9.06
C LEU A 9 21.69 4.43 8.53
N TRP A 10 21.08 5.22 9.41
CA TRP A 10 20.32 6.41 9.04
C TRP A 10 21.23 7.48 8.43
N VAL A 11 22.37 7.76 9.07
CA VAL A 11 23.38 8.69 8.54
C VAL A 11 23.90 8.21 7.17
N PHE A 12 24.18 6.91 7.02
CA PHE A 12 24.62 6.35 5.74
C PHE A 12 23.59 6.52 4.61
N ILE A 13 22.31 6.26 4.88
CA ILE A 13 21.22 6.46 3.90
C ILE A 13 21.14 7.93 3.48
N VAL A 14 21.23 8.86 4.43
CA VAL A 14 21.21 10.30 4.14
C VAL A 14 22.43 10.72 3.32
N LEU A 15 23.63 10.28 3.70
CA LEU A 15 24.85 10.60 2.95
C LEU A 15 24.83 10.03 1.52
N ARG A 16 24.34 8.79 1.33
CA ARG A 16 24.18 8.18 0.00
C ARG A 16 23.14 8.92 -0.84
N PHE A 17 22.05 9.37 -0.24
CA PHE A 17 21.06 10.20 -0.93
C PHE A 17 21.66 11.55 -1.34
N VAL A 18 22.33 12.25 -0.42
CA VAL A 18 22.90 13.59 -0.66
C VAL A 18 24.01 13.55 -1.71
N THR A 19 24.93 12.59 -1.63
CA THR A 19 26.01 12.42 -2.63
C THR A 19 25.51 11.94 -3.99
N GLY A 20 24.33 11.34 -4.05
CA GLY A 20 23.68 10.87 -5.29
C GLY A 20 22.88 11.94 -6.04
N LEU A 21 22.67 13.13 -5.45
CA LEU A 21 21.97 14.26 -6.07
C LEU A 21 22.81 14.84 -7.22
N ARG A 22 22.61 14.34 -8.44
CA ARG A 22 23.33 14.79 -9.64
C ARG A 22 22.48 15.79 -10.44
N GLN A 23 23.02 16.99 -10.66
CA GLN A 23 22.38 18.07 -11.41
C GLN A 23 22.48 17.83 -12.93
N SER A 24 21.42 17.30 -13.54
CA SER A 24 21.03 17.64 -14.92
C SER A 24 19.66 17.04 -15.29
N GLU A 25 19.53 15.71 -15.39
CA GLU A 25 18.32 15.06 -15.97
C GLU A 25 17.57 14.12 -14.99
N LEU A 26 18.23 13.66 -13.92
CA LEU A 26 17.70 12.61 -13.03
C LEU A 26 17.03 13.14 -11.75
N TYR A 27 17.05 14.46 -11.54
CA TYR A 27 16.55 15.07 -10.30
C TYR A 27 15.06 14.79 -10.05
N ARG A 28 14.22 14.90 -11.09
CA ARG A 28 12.77 14.61 -10.98
C ARG A 28 12.52 13.15 -10.62
N TYR A 29 13.33 12.24 -11.14
CA TYR A 29 13.22 10.81 -10.86
C TYR A 29 13.62 10.49 -9.42
N GLN A 30 14.74 11.03 -8.93
CA GLN A 30 15.19 10.86 -7.55
C GLN A 30 14.19 11.44 -6.53
N LEU A 31 13.60 12.59 -6.83
CA LEU A 31 12.53 13.15 -6.01
C LEU A 31 11.25 12.31 -6.04
N SER A 32 10.87 11.77 -7.21
CA SER A 32 9.73 10.87 -7.31
C SER A 32 9.95 9.58 -6.53
N GLN A 33 11.17 9.05 -6.51
CA GLN A 33 11.52 7.89 -5.69
C GLN A 33 11.47 8.22 -4.20
N LEU A 34 12.01 9.36 -3.77
CA LEU A 34 11.91 9.81 -2.39
C LEU A 34 10.44 9.98 -1.96
N ALA A 35 9.63 10.63 -2.79
CA ALA A 35 8.19 10.76 -2.55
C ALA A 35 7.51 9.40 -2.46
N GLY A 36 7.84 8.46 -3.36
CA GLY A 36 7.34 7.08 -3.32
C GLY A 36 7.71 6.34 -2.03
N CYS A 37 8.96 6.47 -1.57
CA CYS A 37 9.41 5.90 -0.30
C CYS A 37 8.67 6.51 0.90
N VAL A 38 8.53 7.84 0.95
CA VAL A 38 7.81 8.54 2.03
C VAL A 38 6.35 8.14 2.06
N LEU A 39 5.68 8.09 0.90
CA LEU A 39 4.30 7.64 0.77
C LEU A 39 4.14 6.18 1.19
N GLY A 40 5.03 5.29 0.76
CA GLY A 40 5.01 3.87 1.14
C GLY A 40 5.16 3.67 2.65
N ILE A 41 6.10 4.38 3.27
CA ILE A 41 6.30 4.35 4.73
C ILE A 41 5.05 4.89 5.45
N LEU A 42 4.48 5.99 4.98
CA LEU A 42 3.27 6.59 5.57
C LEU A 42 2.08 5.62 5.50
N ILE A 43 1.84 5.01 4.34
CA ILE A 43 0.76 4.03 4.16
C ILE A 43 0.95 2.84 5.11
N LEU A 44 2.16 2.29 5.21
CA LEU A 44 2.44 1.15 6.08
C LEU A 44 2.26 1.49 7.57
N ILE A 45 2.78 2.63 8.02
CA ILE A 45 2.72 3.02 9.43
C ILE A 45 1.28 3.34 9.85
N VAL A 46 0.56 4.14 9.05
CA VAL A 46 -0.81 4.54 9.40
C VAL A 46 -1.72 3.31 9.50
N GLN A 47 -1.67 2.41 8.53
CA GLN A 47 -2.48 1.17 8.55
C GLN A 47 -2.10 0.28 9.74
N SER A 48 -0.81 0.17 10.06
CA SER A 48 -0.35 -0.61 11.22
C SER A 48 -0.83 -0.03 12.56
N CYS A 49 -0.80 1.31 12.70
CA CYS A 49 -1.32 1.99 13.89
C CYS A 49 -2.83 1.78 14.04
N MET A 50 -3.60 1.89 12.95
CA MET A 50 -5.04 1.61 12.97
C MET A 50 -5.34 0.15 13.31
N GLY A 51 -4.57 -0.80 12.78
CA GLY A 51 -4.67 -2.21 13.13
C GLY A 51 -4.43 -2.46 14.62
N LEU A 52 -3.42 -1.80 15.21
CA LEU A 52 -3.13 -1.89 16.64
C LEU A 52 -4.24 -1.24 17.49
N ALA A 53 -4.84 -0.14 17.03
CA ALA A 53 -5.97 0.49 17.70
C ALA A 53 -7.20 -0.44 17.73
N ASN A 54 -7.50 -1.13 16.61
CA ASN A 54 -8.57 -2.12 16.54
C ASN A 54 -8.29 -3.33 17.44
N LEU A 55 -7.05 -3.83 17.47
CA LEU A 55 -6.62 -4.89 18.39
C LEU A 55 -6.85 -4.53 19.86
N ARG A 56 -6.61 -3.27 20.25
CA ARG A 56 -6.88 -2.77 21.60
C ARG A 56 -8.38 -2.69 21.92
N ALA A 57 -9.22 -2.41 20.93
CA ALA A 57 -10.68 -2.43 21.08
C ALA A 57 -11.24 -3.86 21.18
N GLY A 58 -10.51 -4.84 20.65
CA GLY A 58 -10.80 -6.27 20.80
C GLY A 58 -10.44 -7.07 19.54
N LEU A 59 -10.20 -8.37 19.71
CA LEU A 59 -9.78 -9.24 18.61
C LEU A 59 -10.80 -9.29 17.46
N LEU A 60 -12.11 -9.20 17.78
CA LEU A 60 -13.18 -9.20 16.79
C LEU A 60 -13.11 -7.96 15.88
N TRP A 61 -12.79 -6.79 16.42
CA TRP A 61 -12.65 -5.54 15.66
C TRP A 61 -11.43 -5.54 14.72
N PHE A 62 -10.43 -6.38 15.02
CA PHE A 62 -9.31 -6.64 14.11
C PHE A 62 -9.65 -7.70 13.05
N ALA A 63 -10.34 -8.78 13.44
CA ALA A 63 -10.66 -9.88 12.53
C ALA A 63 -11.75 -9.52 11.50
N LEU A 64 -12.73 -8.70 11.88
CA LEU A 64 -13.84 -8.29 11.03
C LEU A 64 -13.40 -7.61 9.71
N PRO A 65 -12.55 -6.57 9.71
CA PRO A 65 -12.06 -5.97 8.47
C PRO A 65 -11.20 -6.93 7.64
N LEU A 66 -10.44 -7.84 8.27
CA LEU A 66 -9.66 -8.86 7.56
C LEU A 66 -10.57 -9.82 6.78
N VAL A 67 -11.61 -10.35 7.42
CA VAL A 67 -12.57 -11.26 6.78
C VAL A 67 -13.34 -10.54 5.68
N LEU A 68 -13.76 -9.29 5.90
CA LEU A 68 -14.44 -8.49 4.88
C LEU A 68 -13.60 -8.32 3.61
N VAL A 69 -12.29 -8.05 3.73
CA VAL A 69 -11.39 -7.95 2.56
C VAL A 69 -11.31 -9.27 1.80
N ILE A 70 -11.21 -10.40 2.51
CA ILE A 70 -11.15 -11.73 1.88
C ILE A 70 -12.46 -12.05 1.14
N VAL A 71 -13.61 -11.79 1.77
CA VAL A 71 -14.93 -12.01 1.16
C VAL A 71 -15.12 -11.10 -0.05
N ASN A 72 -14.77 -9.82 0.06
CA ASN A 72 -14.83 -8.85 -1.04
C ASN A 72 -13.98 -9.29 -2.24
N ASP A 73 -12.71 -9.68 -2.02
CA ASP A 73 -11.83 -10.12 -3.11
C ASP A 73 -12.33 -11.41 -3.77
N SER A 74 -12.86 -12.34 -2.97
CA SER A 74 -13.44 -13.59 -3.45
C SER A 74 -14.71 -13.32 -4.28
N ALA A 75 -15.62 -12.50 -3.76
CA ALA A 75 -16.85 -12.11 -4.45
C ALA A 75 -16.54 -11.37 -5.76
N ALA A 76 -15.61 -10.41 -5.74
CA ALA A 76 -15.21 -9.69 -6.94
C ALA A 76 -14.61 -10.61 -8.01
N TYR A 77 -13.91 -11.66 -7.61
CA TYR A 77 -13.42 -12.69 -8.53
C TYR A 77 -14.56 -13.53 -9.13
N PHE A 78 -15.47 -14.05 -8.31
CA PHE A 78 -16.58 -14.88 -8.79
C PHE A 78 -17.57 -14.10 -9.67
N PHE A 79 -17.94 -12.88 -9.27
CA PHE A 79 -18.78 -11.98 -10.08
C PHE A 79 -18.04 -11.46 -11.32
N GLY A 80 -16.73 -11.25 -11.21
CA GLY A 80 -15.89 -10.86 -12.34
C GLY A 80 -15.82 -11.91 -13.44
N ILE A 81 -15.82 -13.20 -13.09
CA ILE A 81 -15.84 -14.30 -14.07
C ILE A 81 -17.23 -14.53 -14.66
N THR A 82 -18.28 -14.43 -13.84
CA THR A 82 -19.64 -14.81 -14.24
C THR A 82 -20.38 -13.71 -15.00
N VAL A 83 -20.13 -12.43 -14.67
CA VAL A 83 -20.87 -11.27 -15.19
C VAL A 83 -19.94 -10.22 -15.81
N GLY A 84 -18.63 -10.34 -15.63
CA GLY A 84 -17.66 -9.34 -16.07
C GLY A 84 -17.61 -9.17 -17.58
N ARG A 85 -18.09 -8.02 -18.05
CA ARG A 85 -18.07 -7.64 -19.48
C ARG A 85 -17.40 -6.30 -19.70
N THR A 86 -17.42 -5.41 -18.71
CA THR A 86 -16.83 -4.06 -18.83
C THR A 86 -15.57 -3.93 -17.97
N PRO A 87 -14.40 -3.62 -18.57
CA PRO A 87 -13.17 -3.43 -17.82
C PRO A 87 -13.22 -2.13 -16.99
N LEU A 88 -12.75 -2.20 -15.74
CA LEU A 88 -12.79 -1.10 -14.76
C LEU A 88 -11.78 0.01 -15.09
N THR A 89 -10.57 -0.36 -15.54
CA THR A 89 -9.51 0.61 -15.90
C THR A 89 -8.66 0.06 -17.05
N SER A 90 -8.13 0.95 -17.90
CA SER A 90 -7.16 0.57 -18.94
C SER A 90 -5.83 0.04 -18.38
N LEU A 91 -5.51 0.39 -17.13
CA LEU A 91 -4.32 -0.08 -16.41
C LEU A 91 -4.43 -1.55 -16.00
N SER A 92 -5.65 -2.06 -15.77
CA SER A 92 -5.89 -3.46 -15.36
C SER A 92 -7.09 -4.04 -16.10
N PRO A 93 -6.90 -4.53 -17.35
CA PRO A 93 -7.99 -5.00 -18.21
C PRO A 93 -8.70 -6.26 -17.69
N LYS A 94 -8.13 -6.96 -16.70
CA LYS A 94 -8.74 -8.13 -16.06
C LYS A 94 -9.70 -7.78 -14.92
N LYS A 95 -9.69 -6.55 -14.42
CA LYS A 95 -10.64 -6.10 -13.40
C LYS A 95 -11.89 -5.58 -14.10
N THR A 96 -13.06 -6.08 -13.72
CA THR A 96 -14.35 -5.69 -14.32
C THR A 96 -15.18 -4.83 -13.37
N LEU A 97 -15.99 -3.91 -13.91
CA LEU A 97 -16.91 -3.08 -13.12
C LEU A 97 -17.95 -3.93 -12.40
N GLU A 98 -18.44 -4.99 -13.06
CA GLU A 98 -19.44 -5.88 -12.50
C GLU A 98 -18.85 -6.74 -11.36
N GLY A 99 -17.57 -7.14 -11.49
CA GLY A 99 -16.84 -7.76 -10.38
C GLY A 99 -16.65 -6.81 -9.20
N PHE A 100 -16.31 -5.54 -9.44
CA PHE A 100 -16.20 -4.55 -8.37
C PHE A 100 -17.53 -4.30 -7.65
N ALA A 101 -18.64 -4.18 -8.40
CA ALA A 101 -19.96 -4.05 -7.81
C ALA A 101 -20.37 -5.31 -7.03
N GLY A 102 -20.05 -6.50 -7.53
CA GLY A 102 -20.34 -7.77 -6.85
C GLY A 102 -19.49 -8.03 -5.61
N GLY A 103 -18.31 -7.41 -5.48
CA GLY A 103 -17.53 -7.43 -4.23
C GLY A 103 -18.05 -6.45 -3.17
N ALA A 104 -18.72 -5.38 -3.61
CA ALA A 104 -19.26 -4.34 -2.73
C ALA A 104 -20.62 -4.68 -2.09
N VAL A 105 -21.34 -5.66 -2.65
CA VAL A 105 -22.64 -6.18 -2.16
C VAL A 105 -22.41 -7.35 -1.22
#